data_AF-A0A369JVT7-F1
#
_entry.id   AF-A0A369JVT7-F1
#
_cell.length_a   1.000
_cell.length_b   1.000
_cell.length_c   1.000
_cell.angle_alpha   90.00
_cell.angle_beta   90.00
_cell.angle_gamma   90.00
#
_symmetry.space_group_name_H-M   'P 1'
#
loop_
_entity.id
_entity.type
_entity.pdbx_description
1 polymer ?
#
loop_
_entity_poly.entity_id
_entity_poly.type
_entity_poly.pdbx_seq_one_letter_code
_entity_poly.pdbx_strand_id
1 'polypeptide(L)'
;METLVALSNIGAFVVQFASLGQAVTSNTRRIQSILEDAHQDVVDATDLVIDVQYLMTKDMSKKLYDLCDGIRFNIEQQLEMEATRTGFLISAKRYKTALANAKAEAKAAKAAKSKIKTTTQSLQRAENDSREGHSAVPIQPLADDTHSG
;
A
#
# COMPACT_ATOMS: atom_id res chain seq x y z
N MET A 1 -31.68 -18.33 49.57
CA MET A 1 -31.88 -18.45 48.10
C MET A 1 -31.04 -17.44 47.30
N GLU A 2 -30.06 -16.75 47.91
CA GLU A 2 -29.33 -15.63 47.29
C GLU A 2 -28.00 -16.04 46.62
N THR A 3 -27.39 -17.15 47.06
CA THR A 3 -26.11 -17.65 46.54
C THR A 3 -26.19 -18.19 45.10
N LEU A 4 -27.33 -18.78 44.73
CA LEU A 4 -27.58 -19.32 43.38
C LEU A 4 -27.79 -18.21 42.34
N VAL A 5 -28.41 -17.09 42.74
CA VAL A 5 -28.61 -15.90 41.89
C VAL A 5 -27.29 -15.14 41.71
N ALA A 6 -26.47 -15.05 42.76
CA ALA A 6 -25.13 -14.45 42.68
C ALA A 6 -24.18 -15.25 41.76
N LEU A 7 -24.17 -16.58 41.86
CA LEU A 7 -23.41 -17.45 40.96
C LEU A 7 -23.87 -17.36 39.50
N SER A 8 -25.19 -17.27 39.28
CA SER A 8 -25.76 -17.07 37.93
C SER A 8 -25.37 -15.71 37.33
N ASN A 9 -25.37 -14.65 38.13
CA ASN A 9 -24.97 -13.32 37.67
C ASN A 9 -23.47 -13.26 37.37
N ILE A 10 -22.62 -13.86 38.21
CA ILE A 10 -21.17 -13.94 37.97
C ILE A 10 -20.89 -14.76 36.70
N GLY A 11 -21.55 -15.90 36.51
CA GLY A 11 -21.42 -16.73 35.30
C GLY A 11 -21.84 -15.98 34.03
N ALA A 12 -22.96 -15.25 34.07
CA ALA A 12 -23.42 -14.42 32.96
C ALA A 12 -22.42 -13.30 32.61
N PHE A 13 -21.83 -12.66 33.62
CA PHE A 13 -20.78 -11.66 33.42
C PHE A 13 -19.52 -12.24 32.78
N VAL A 14 -19.05 -13.41 33.23
CA VAL A 14 -17.86 -14.06 32.65
C VAL A 14 -18.07 -14.44 31.19
N VAL A 15 -19.25 -14.97 30.82
CA VAL A 15 -19.58 -15.32 29.43
C VAL A 15 -19.67 -14.07 28.55
N GLN A 16 -20.26 -12.98 29.05
CA GLN A 16 -20.31 -11.70 28.34
C GLN A 16 -18.91 -11.08 28.16
N PHE A 17 -18.04 -11.17 29.17
CA PHE A 17 -16.66 -10.71 29.05
C PHE A 17 -15.85 -11.54 28.04
N ALA A 18 -16.02 -12.86 28.01
CA ALA A 18 -15.36 -13.73 27.05
C ALA A 18 -15.79 -13.43 25.61
N SER A 19 -17.09 -13.24 25.37
CA SER A 19 -17.61 -12.92 24.03
C SER A 19 -17.22 -11.51 23.57
N LEU A 20 -17.20 -10.51 24.48
CA LEU A 20 -16.67 -9.19 24.17
C LEU A 20 -15.17 -9.23 23.87
N GLY A 21 -14.38 -10.00 24.63
CA GLY A 21 -12.95 -10.16 24.41
C GLY A 21 -12.67 -10.70 23.00
N GLN A 22 -13.36 -11.76 22.57
CA GLN A 22 -13.21 -12.31 21.22
C GLN A 22 -13.64 -11.33 20.12
N ALA A 23 -14.74 -10.59 20.33
CA ALA A 23 -15.21 -9.60 19.36
C ALA A 23 -14.23 -8.43 19.20
N VAL A 24 -13.61 -7.96 20.29
CA VAL A 24 -12.57 -6.93 20.27
C VAL A 24 -11.34 -7.41 19.50
N THR A 25 -10.84 -8.61 19.80
CA THR A 25 -9.69 -9.18 19.09
C THR A 25 -9.96 -9.33 17.60
N SER A 26 -11.16 -9.77 17.22
CA SER A 26 -11.58 -9.88 15.81
C SER A 26 -11.60 -8.53 15.09
N ASN A 27 -12.08 -7.48 15.77
CA ASN A 27 -12.15 -6.13 15.22
C ASN A 27 -10.77 -5.48 15.04
N THR A 28 -9.86 -5.62 16.01
CA THR A 28 -8.48 -5.11 15.90
C THR A 28 -7.72 -5.84 14.80
N ARG A 29 -7.85 -7.17 14.70
CA ARG A 29 -7.25 -7.95 13.59
C ARG A 29 -7.71 -7.49 12.23
N ARG A 30 -8.99 -7.13 12.09
CA ARG A 30 -9.52 -6.61 10.82
C ARG A 30 -8.85 -5.30 10.40
N ILE A 31 -8.61 -4.39 11.35
CA ILE A 31 -7.91 -3.12 11.05
C ILE A 31 -6.46 -3.38 10.70
N GLN A 32 -5.77 -4.25 11.46
CA GLN A 32 -4.39 -4.65 11.19
C GLN A 32 -4.25 -5.24 9.79
N SER A 33 -5.10 -6.19 9.41
CA SER A 33 -5.08 -6.78 8.07
C SER A 33 -5.26 -5.75 6.95
N ILE A 34 -6.15 -4.75 7.11
CA ILE A 34 -6.32 -3.68 6.11
C ILE A 34 -5.05 -2.84 5.98
N LEU A 35 -4.40 -2.54 7.11
CA LEU A 35 -3.18 -1.73 7.15
C LEU A 35 -1.96 -2.50 6.62
N GLU A 36 -1.86 -3.80 6.90
CA GLU A 36 -0.82 -4.69 6.36
C GLU A 36 -0.95 -4.82 4.83
N ASP A 37 -2.15 -5.03 4.31
CA ASP A 37 -2.41 -5.04 2.87
C ASP A 37 -2.03 -3.69 2.22
N ALA A 38 -2.40 -2.58 2.88
CA ALA A 38 -2.05 -1.24 2.41
C ALA A 38 -0.53 -0.99 2.44
N HIS A 39 0.15 -1.48 3.47
CA HIS A 39 1.61 -1.41 3.58
C HIS A 39 2.28 -2.18 2.43
N GLN A 40 1.81 -3.39 2.14
CA GLN A 40 2.32 -4.17 1.01
C GLN A 40 2.08 -3.46 -0.32
N ASP A 41 0.93 -2.83 -0.52
CA ASP A 41 0.65 -2.02 -1.71
C ASP A 41 1.67 -0.85 -1.87
N VAL A 42 2.12 -0.24 -0.79
CA VAL A 42 3.15 0.82 -0.81
C VAL A 42 4.54 0.25 -1.09
N VAL A 43 4.88 -0.91 -0.53
CA VAL A 43 6.14 -1.61 -0.81
C VAL A 43 6.23 -1.96 -2.30
N ASP A 44 5.19 -2.60 -2.86
CA ASP A 44 5.12 -2.93 -4.28
C ASP A 44 5.25 -1.67 -5.16
N ALA A 45 4.65 -0.56 -4.74
CA ALA A 45 4.75 0.71 -5.44
C ALA A 45 6.18 1.27 -5.39
N THR A 46 6.88 1.10 -4.27
CA THR A 46 8.26 1.56 -4.09
C THR A 46 9.21 0.74 -4.96
N ASP A 47 9.01 -0.58 -5.03
CA ASP A 47 9.78 -1.47 -5.92
C ASP A 47 9.63 -1.06 -7.39
N LEU A 48 8.40 -0.71 -7.81
CA LEU A 48 8.17 -0.17 -9.16
C LEU A 48 8.90 1.16 -9.42
N VAL A 49 9.11 2.01 -8.41
CA VAL A 49 9.90 3.24 -8.57
C VAL A 49 11.38 2.90 -8.72
N ILE A 50 11.89 1.96 -7.93
CA ILE A 50 13.28 1.49 -8.02
C ILE A 50 13.56 0.94 -9.42
N ASP A 51 12.67 0.08 -9.93
CA ASP A 51 12.82 -0.59 -11.22
C ASP A 51 12.95 0.37 -12.40
N VAL A 52 12.34 1.56 -12.35
CA VAL A 52 12.43 2.57 -13.43
C VAL A 52 13.12 3.85 -13.02
N GLN A 53 13.82 3.84 -11.88
CA GLN A 53 14.50 5.02 -11.37
C GLN A 53 15.54 5.56 -12.39
N TYR A 54 16.18 4.67 -13.16
CA TYR A 54 17.15 5.03 -14.19
C TYR A 54 16.53 5.81 -15.37
N LEU A 55 15.21 5.71 -15.56
CA LEU A 55 14.45 6.45 -16.58
C LEU A 55 13.88 7.77 -16.07
N MET A 56 14.02 8.04 -14.78
CA MET A 56 13.44 9.20 -14.12
C MET A 56 14.49 10.28 -13.86
N THR A 57 14.03 11.54 -13.86
CA THR A 57 14.84 12.62 -13.27
C THR A 57 14.88 12.45 -11.75
N LYS A 58 15.97 12.92 -11.13
CA LYS A 58 16.15 12.87 -9.67
C LYS A 58 15.00 13.53 -8.90
N ASP A 59 14.42 14.61 -9.44
CA ASP A 59 13.27 15.29 -8.83
C ASP A 59 12.00 14.43 -8.90
N MET A 60 11.77 13.73 -10.01
CA MET A 60 10.62 12.85 -10.19
C MET A 60 10.70 11.63 -9.28
N SER A 61 11.85 10.95 -9.22
CA SER A 61 12.04 9.81 -8.33
C SER A 61 11.87 10.23 -6.87
N LYS A 62 12.43 11.39 -6.48
CA LYS A 62 12.27 11.93 -5.12
C LYS A 62 10.80 12.18 -4.77
N LYS A 63 10.02 12.82 -5.65
CA LYS A 63 8.59 13.06 -5.42
C LYS A 63 7.77 11.78 -5.23
N LEU A 64 8.14 10.71 -5.94
CA LEU A 64 7.47 9.42 -5.79
C LEU A 64 7.87 8.70 -4.50
N TYR A 65 9.14 8.79 -4.09
CA TYR A 65 9.58 8.32 -2.77
C TYR A 65 8.91 9.09 -1.64
N ASP A 66 8.91 10.42 -1.68
CA ASP A 66 8.27 11.27 -0.66
C ASP A 66 6.78 10.94 -0.52
N LEU A 67 6.09 10.63 -1.63
CA LEU A 67 4.69 10.18 -1.62
C LEU A 67 4.53 8.82 -0.92
N CYS A 68 5.38 7.84 -1.25
CA CYS A 68 5.31 6.50 -0.66
C CYS A 68 5.69 6.52 0.82
N ASP A 69 6.75 7.24 1.19
CA ASP A 69 7.22 7.39 2.58
C ASP A 69 6.16 8.07 3.45
N GLY A 70 5.47 9.09 2.94
CA GLY A 70 4.38 9.75 3.66
C GLY A 70 3.21 8.81 3.98
N ILE A 71 2.82 7.97 3.02
CA ILE A 71 1.75 6.98 3.22
C ILE A 71 2.24 5.86 4.15
N ARG A 72 3.47 5.37 3.96
CA ARG A 72 4.08 4.33 4.82
C ARG A 72 4.12 4.78 6.27
N PHE A 73 4.59 6.00 6.52
CA PHE A 73 4.67 6.57 7.87
C PHE A 73 3.30 6.62 8.57
N ASN A 74 2.24 7.02 7.86
CA ASN A 74 0.89 7.05 8.42
C ASN A 74 0.36 5.64 8.72
N ILE A 75 0.63 4.66 7.86
CA ILE A 75 0.24 3.26 8.05
C ILE A 75 0.98 2.66 9.25
N GLU A 76 2.30 2.86 9.34
CA GLU A 76 3.15 2.37 10.44
C GLU A 76 2.70 2.93 11.78
N GLN A 77 2.41 4.24 11.87
CA GLN A 77 1.85 4.83 13.08
C GLN A 77 0.51 4.20 13.48
N GLN A 78 -0.38 3.93 12.52
CA GLN A 78 -1.65 3.28 12.81
C GLN A 78 -1.47 1.82 13.25
N LEU A 79 -0.55 1.08 12.64
CA LEU A 79 -0.20 -0.27 13.06
C LEU A 79 0.35 -0.31 14.48
N GLU A 80 1.24 0.62 14.85
CA GLU A 80 1.78 0.71 16.21
C GLU A 80 0.69 1.07 17.24
N MET A 81 -0.20 2.00 16.90
CA MET A 81 -1.35 2.33 17.73
C MET A 81 -2.31 1.15 17.92
N GLU A 82 -2.52 0.32 16.90
CA GLU A 82 -3.42 -0.84 17.01
C GLU A 82 -2.73 -2.04 17.68
N ALA A 83 -1.42 -2.23 17.49
CA ALA A 83 -0.62 -3.21 18.22
C ALA A 83 -0.68 -2.95 19.73
N THR A 84 -0.52 -1.70 20.16
CA THR A 84 -0.65 -1.31 21.58
C THR A 84 -2.08 -1.43 22.14
N ARG A 85 -3.11 -1.43 21.27
CA ARG A 85 -4.52 -1.62 21.66
C ARG A 85 -4.97 -3.08 21.65
N THR A 86 -4.13 -4.00 21.21
CA THR A 86 -4.48 -5.41 21.10
C THR A 86 -4.81 -5.98 22.49
N GLY A 87 -6.09 -6.28 22.75
CA GLY A 87 -6.57 -6.82 24.02
C GLY A 87 -7.30 -5.82 24.94
N PHE A 88 -7.33 -4.54 24.59
CA PHE A 88 -8.13 -3.54 25.33
C PHE A 88 -9.50 -3.33 24.69
N LEU A 89 -10.55 -3.17 25.52
CA LEU A 89 -11.88 -2.80 25.07
C LEU A 89 -11.87 -1.44 24.36
N ILE A 90 -11.88 -1.46 23.02
CA ILE A 90 -11.99 -0.26 22.21
C ILE A 90 -13.47 0.13 22.14
N SER A 91 -13.80 1.38 22.44
CA SER A 91 -15.19 1.84 22.29
C SER A 91 -15.62 1.74 20.83
N ALA A 92 -16.89 1.40 20.59
CA ALA A 92 -17.43 1.26 19.23
C ALA A 92 -17.22 2.52 18.36
N LYS A 93 -17.23 3.71 18.97
CA LYS A 93 -16.94 4.99 18.29
C LYS A 93 -15.48 5.05 17.82
N ARG A 94 -14.53 4.72 18.69
CA ARG A 94 -13.09 4.70 18.36
C ARG A 94 -12.77 3.66 17.29
N TYR A 95 -13.37 2.47 17.39
CA TYR A 95 -13.23 1.44 16.36
C TYR A 95 -13.73 1.91 14.99
N LYS A 96 -14.91 2.52 14.90
CA LYS A 96 -15.43 3.05 13.63
C LYS A 96 -14.51 4.10 13.01
N THR A 97 -13.96 5.00 13.83
CA THR A 97 -13.00 6.00 13.37
C THR A 97 -11.70 5.36 12.88
N ALA A 98 -11.13 4.43 13.65
CA ALA A 98 -9.92 3.72 13.26
C ALA A 98 -10.11 2.92 11.95
N LEU A 99 -11.23 2.23 11.80
CA LEU A 99 -11.58 1.51 10.57
C LEU A 99 -11.76 2.45 9.37
N ALA A 100 -12.34 3.64 9.57
CA ALA A 100 -12.49 4.63 8.51
C ALA A 100 -11.12 5.17 8.07
N ASN A 101 -10.22 5.45 9.03
CA ASN A 101 -8.85 5.89 8.76
C ASN A 101 -8.06 4.82 8.01
N ALA A 102 -8.08 3.56 8.48
CA ALA A 102 -7.39 2.45 7.81
C ALA A 102 -7.88 2.25 6.36
N LYS A 103 -9.18 2.40 6.11
CA LYS A 103 -9.73 2.36 4.74
C LYS A 103 -9.29 3.56 3.89
N ALA A 104 -9.16 4.74 4.49
CA ALA A 104 -8.67 5.93 3.78
C ALA A 104 -7.21 5.75 3.38
N GLU A 105 -6.36 5.24 4.28
CA GLU A 105 -4.96 4.92 3.99
C GLU A 105 -4.84 3.83 2.92
N ALA A 106 -5.61 2.75 3.02
CA ALA A 106 -5.64 1.71 1.99
C ALA A 106 -6.06 2.26 0.61
N LYS A 107 -7.00 3.21 0.58
CA LYS A 107 -7.38 3.89 -0.66
C LYS A 107 -6.26 4.78 -1.20
N ALA A 108 -5.55 5.50 -0.31
CA ALA A 108 -4.41 6.34 -0.68
C ALA A 108 -3.26 5.49 -1.24
N ALA A 109 -2.92 4.37 -0.59
CA ALA A 109 -1.92 3.41 -1.05
C ALA A 109 -2.26 2.87 -2.45
N LYS A 110 -3.50 2.43 -2.68
CA LYS A 110 -3.95 1.96 -4.01
C LYS A 110 -3.89 3.05 -5.07
N ALA A 111 -4.27 4.29 -4.72
CA ALA A 111 -4.18 5.42 -5.64
C ALA A 111 -2.72 5.74 -6.00
N ALA A 112 -1.81 5.71 -5.02
CA ALA A 112 -0.39 5.92 -5.22
C ALA A 112 0.23 4.82 -6.09
N LYS A 113 -0.04 3.53 -5.79
CA LYS A 113 0.39 2.38 -6.59
C LYS A 113 -0.08 2.49 -8.05
N SER A 114 -1.35 2.85 -8.26
CA SER A 114 -1.90 3.06 -9.61
C SER A 114 -1.21 4.20 -10.36
N LYS A 115 -0.97 5.33 -9.67
CA LYS A 115 -0.25 6.48 -10.24
C LYS A 115 1.17 6.11 -10.64
N ILE A 116 1.92 5.46 -9.75
CA ILE A 116 3.28 5.00 -10.01
C ILE A 116 3.29 4.03 -11.19
N LYS A 117 2.42 3.02 -11.19
CA LYS A 117 2.31 2.07 -12.31
C LYS A 117 2.08 2.78 -13.66
N THR A 118 1.19 3.77 -13.69
CA THR A 118 0.89 4.53 -14.91
C THR A 118 2.09 5.38 -15.36
N THR A 119 2.79 6.00 -14.41
CA THR A 119 4.02 6.76 -14.69
C THR A 119 5.12 5.85 -15.21
N THR A 120 5.35 4.71 -14.56
CA THR A 120 6.32 3.67 -14.95
C THR A 120 6.05 3.17 -16.36
N GLN A 121 4.80 2.81 -16.67
CA GLN A 121 4.42 2.38 -18.02
C GLN A 121 4.64 3.47 -19.08
N SER A 122 4.36 4.73 -18.74
CA SER A 122 4.59 5.86 -19.66
C SER A 122 6.07 6.07 -19.95
N LEU A 123 6.93 5.94 -18.93
CA LEU A 123 8.39 6.08 -19.08
C LEU A 123 8.99 4.96 -19.91
N GLN A 124 8.57 3.71 -19.67
CA GLN A 124 9.01 2.56 -20.47
C GLN A 124 8.59 2.67 -21.94
N ARG A 125 7.38 3.15 -22.22
CA ARG A 125 6.94 3.42 -23.59
C ARG A 125 7.80 4.49 -24.27
N ALA A 126 8.03 5.61 -23.58
CA ALA A 126 8.87 6.68 -24.12
C ALA A 126 10.30 6.20 -24.42
N GLU A 127 10.88 5.33 -23.57
CA GLU A 127 12.18 4.73 -23.83
C GLU A 127 12.15 3.80 -25.06
N ASN A 128 11.14 2.93 -25.16
CA ASN A 128 11.00 2.01 -26.30
C ASN A 128 10.82 2.79 -27.62
N ASP A 129 9.98 3.82 -27.65
CA ASP A 129 9.79 4.68 -28.81
C ASP A 129 11.10 5.39 -29.22
N SER A 130 11.91 5.80 -28.24
CA SER A 130 13.23 6.42 -28.50
C SER A 130 14.24 5.44 -29.10
N ARG A 131 14.18 4.15 -28.69
CA ARG A 131 15.03 3.08 -29.22
C ARG A 131 14.63 2.67 -30.63
N GLU A 132 13.33 2.61 -30.91
CA GLU A 132 12.81 2.33 -32.25
C GLU A 132 13.11 3.48 -33.23
N GLY A 133 12.97 4.73 -32.79
CA GLY A 133 13.30 5.92 -33.59
C GLY A 133 14.79 6.03 -33.96
N HIS A 134 15.70 5.48 -33.15
CA HIS A 134 17.13 5.44 -33.46
C HIS A 134 17.57 4.26 -34.35
N SER A 135 16.72 3.25 -34.55
CA SER A 135 17.02 2.15 -35.49
C SER A 135 16.68 2.46 -36.95
N ALA A 136 16.01 3.58 -37.22
CA ALA A 136 15.65 4.03 -38.57
C ALA A 136 16.69 5.00 -39.17
N VAL A 137 17.97 4.62 -39.17
CA VAL A 137 18.93 5.26 -40.11
C VAL A 137 18.86 4.45 -41.40
N PRO A 138 18.34 5.01 -42.51
CA PRO A 138 18.42 4.33 -43.79
C PRO A 138 19.91 4.20 -44.15
N ILE A 139 20.42 2.97 -44.15
CA ILE A 139 21.71 2.66 -44.76
C ILE A 139 21.54 2.98 -46.24
N GLN A 140 22.01 4.15 -46.68
CA GLN A 140 22.14 4.44 -48.10
C GLN A 140 23.00 3.32 -48.70
N PRO A 141 22.54 2.62 -49.74
CA PRO A 141 23.39 1.66 -50.43
C PRO A 141 24.58 2.45 -50.98
N LEU A 142 25.78 2.04 -50.55
CA LEU A 142 27.04 2.52 -51.11
C LEU A 142 26.95 2.26 -52.61
N ALA A 143 26.83 3.32 -53.40
CA ALA A 143 26.76 3.20 -54.85
C ALA A 143 28.05 2.52 -55.32
N ASP A 144 27.89 1.34 -55.90
CA ASP A 144 28.98 0.57 -56.49
C ASP A 144 29.71 1.40 -57.54
N ASP A 145 31.03 1.52 -57.36
CA ASP A 145 31.97 1.94 -58.38
C ASP A 145 31.74 1.11 -59.64
N THR A 146 31.23 1.74 -60.70
CA THR A 146 31.34 1.20 -62.04
C THR A 146 32.28 2.09 -62.85
N HIS A 147 33.56 1.71 -62.80
CA HIS A 147 34.46 1.86 -63.94
C HIS A 147 33.81 1.30 -65.21
N SER A 148 33.68 2.14 -66.22
CA SER A 148 33.71 1.86 -67.67
C SER A 148 33.59 3.23 -68.33
N GLY A 149 34.61 3.80 -68.96
CA GLY A 149 35.31 3.25 -70.11
C GLY A 149 34.97 4.13 -71.30
#